data_AF-A0A6J5WEL3-F1
#
_entry.id   AF-A0A6J5WEL3-F1
#
_cell.length_a   1.000
_cell.length_b   1.000
_cell.length_c   1.000
_cell.angle_alpha   90.00
_cell.angle_beta   90.00
_cell.angle_gamma   90.00
#
_symmetry.space_group_name_H-M   'P 1'
#
loop_
_entity.id
_entity.type
_entity.pdbx_description
1 polymer ?
#
loop_
_entity_poly.entity_id
_entity_poly.type
_entity_poly.pdbx_seq_one_letter_code
_entity_poly.pdbx_strand_id
1 'polypeptide(L)'
;MSSFQYFTLFTLYSTIFYSMDGIENCWATNSTITTFGATMMIDDALTEKQEPTFGRAQGLYSVAAQRDHEFALLVVMNFAFVEGKYKGSTISILGRNPVLNDVREMPIIGGTGLFRFARGYALAHTVRARPQIQDHWKSTRVLLHGCTNDIALPIVIMTLVFEQGKYKGSTISVSWEESSSEQCIVCGKGQFRLALGYVLDRTVWFDASTGDAIVESNVYVSH
;
A
#
# COMPACT_ATOMS: atom_id res chain seq x y z
N MET A 1 24.41 13.71 19.36
CA MET A 1 24.62 13.54 17.91
C MET A 1 23.33 13.94 17.22
N SER A 2 23.32 15.04 16.48
CA SER A 2 22.12 15.54 15.77
C SER A 2 21.85 14.66 14.55
N SER A 3 20.79 13.86 14.59
CA SER A 3 20.28 13.16 13.40
C SER A 3 19.76 14.20 12.41
N PHE A 4 20.41 14.34 11.25
CA PHE A 4 19.85 15.12 10.15
C PHE A 4 18.65 14.36 9.59
N GLN A 5 17.45 14.86 9.85
CA GLN A 5 16.22 14.34 9.27
C GLN A 5 16.05 14.97 7.89
N TYR A 6 16.22 14.17 6.84
CA TYR A 6 15.93 14.63 5.48
C TYR A 6 14.43 14.49 5.24
N PHE A 7 13.79 15.62 4.89
CA PHE A 7 12.42 15.65 4.41
C PHE A 7 12.45 15.83 2.90
N THR A 8 11.78 14.93 2.18
CA THR A 8 11.55 15.12 0.75
C THR A 8 10.07 15.00 0.46
N LEU A 9 9.53 16.03 -0.20
CA LEU A 9 8.15 16.09 -0.64
C LEU A 9 8.10 15.97 -2.16
N PHE A 10 7.30 15.04 -2.65
CA PHE A 10 7.02 14.90 -4.08
C PHE A 10 5.54 15.09 -4.37
N THR A 11 5.20 15.58 -5.55
CA THR A 11 3.85 15.47 -6.12
C THR A 11 3.96 14.74 -7.45
N LEU A 12 3.41 13.53 -7.51
CA LEU A 12 3.46 12.65 -8.68
C LEU A 12 2.06 12.53 -9.29
N TYR A 13 1.98 12.43 -10.60
CA TYR A 13 0.74 12.08 -11.31
C TYR A 13 0.89 10.69 -11.92
N SER A 14 -0.16 9.88 -11.85
CA SER A 14 -0.23 8.60 -12.56
C SER A 14 -1.57 8.43 -13.25
N THR A 15 -1.54 7.81 -14.43
CA THR A 15 -2.73 7.39 -15.17
C THR A 15 -2.87 5.89 -15.00
N ILE A 16 -3.97 5.46 -14.39
CA ILE A 16 -4.28 4.04 -14.29
C ILE A 16 -5.10 3.65 -15.51
N PHE A 17 -4.60 2.66 -16.25
CA PHE A 17 -5.36 1.93 -17.25
C PHE A 17 -5.77 0.59 -16.65
N TYR A 18 -7.08 0.37 -16.48
CA TYR A 18 -7.55 -0.99 -16.23
C TYR A 18 -7.78 -1.62 -17.60
N SER A 19 -6.87 -2.50 -18.02
CA SER A 19 -7.11 -3.30 -19.23
C SER A 19 -8.23 -4.29 -18.92
N MET A 20 -9.40 -4.08 -19.51
CA MET A 20 -10.45 -5.12 -19.55
C MET A 20 -10.14 -6.21 -20.58
N ASP A 21 -9.18 -5.96 -21.46
CA ASP A 21 -8.73 -6.91 -22.49
C ASP A 21 -7.28 -7.30 -22.18
N GLY A 22 -7.04 -8.51 -21.67
CA GLY A 22 -5.65 -8.88 -21.37
C GLY A 22 -5.36 -10.25 -20.79
N ILE A 23 -6.35 -11.05 -20.42
CA ILE A 23 -6.16 -12.49 -20.17
C ILE A 23 -7.35 -13.23 -20.76
N GLU A 24 -7.24 -13.65 -22.02
CA GLU A 24 -7.96 -14.83 -22.47
C GLU A 24 -7.45 -16.02 -21.65
N ASN A 25 -8.17 -16.35 -20.58
CA ASN A 25 -8.28 -17.72 -20.09
C ASN A 25 -9.68 -17.94 -19.51
N CYS A 26 -10.53 -18.48 -20.39
CA CYS A 26 -11.65 -19.39 -20.19
C CYS A 26 -12.41 -19.32 -18.84
N TRP A 27 -13.68 -18.89 -18.93
CA TRP A 27 -14.78 -18.93 -17.93
C TRP A 27 -14.93 -17.77 -16.95
N ALA A 28 -14.86 -16.51 -17.40
CA ALA A 28 -15.50 -15.41 -16.67
C ALA A 28 -16.42 -14.61 -17.61
N THR A 29 -17.70 -14.98 -17.60
CA THR A 29 -18.81 -14.19 -18.14
C THR A 29 -18.90 -12.85 -17.43
N ASN A 30 -18.70 -11.74 -18.15
CA ASN A 30 -19.22 -10.40 -17.83
C ASN A 30 -19.13 -9.97 -16.34
N SER A 31 -18.04 -10.35 -15.66
CA SER A 31 -17.90 -10.17 -14.21
C SER A 31 -17.27 -8.82 -13.93
N THR A 32 -18.02 -7.94 -13.28
CA THR A 32 -17.51 -6.67 -12.75
C THR A 32 -16.27 -6.94 -11.88
N ILE A 33 -15.13 -6.34 -12.22
CA ILE A 33 -13.82 -6.52 -11.55
C ILE A 33 -13.78 -5.86 -10.14
N THR A 34 -14.95 -5.73 -9.51
CA THR A 34 -15.17 -5.11 -8.20
C THR A 34 -15.48 -6.13 -7.12
N THR A 35 -15.44 -7.43 -7.42
CA THR A 35 -15.70 -8.51 -6.46
C THR A 35 -14.51 -8.72 -5.52
N PHE A 36 -14.79 -9.11 -4.27
CA PHE A 36 -13.75 -9.45 -3.30
C PHE A 36 -12.78 -10.50 -3.87
N GLY A 37 -11.48 -10.29 -3.65
CA GLY A 37 -10.40 -11.13 -4.17
C GLY A 37 -9.94 -10.78 -5.58
N ALA A 38 -10.69 -9.99 -6.34
CA ALA A 38 -10.26 -9.54 -7.67
C ALA A 38 -8.94 -8.76 -7.55
N THR A 39 -7.94 -9.18 -8.32
CA THR A 39 -6.58 -8.62 -8.30
C THR A 39 -6.16 -8.17 -9.68
N MET A 40 -5.51 -7.01 -9.75
CA MET A 40 -5.12 -6.33 -10.99
C MET A 40 -3.66 -5.91 -10.89
N MET A 41 -2.87 -6.25 -11.91
CA MET A 41 -1.49 -5.80 -12.06
C MET A 41 -1.45 -4.39 -12.65
N ILE A 42 -0.49 -3.58 -12.20
CA ILE A 42 -0.29 -2.20 -12.69
C ILE A 42 1.16 -1.95 -13.10
N ASP A 43 1.33 -1.12 -14.12
CA ASP A 43 2.61 -0.58 -14.57
C ASP A 43 2.39 0.81 -15.20
N ASP A 44 2.03 1.76 -14.35
CA ASP A 44 1.58 3.09 -14.76
C ASP A 44 2.75 4.08 -14.85
N ALA A 45 2.72 5.00 -15.81
CA ALA A 45 3.71 6.07 -15.87
C ALA A 45 3.56 7.05 -14.68
N LEU A 46 4.68 7.48 -14.11
CA LEU A 46 4.74 8.56 -13.11
C LEU A 46 5.25 9.85 -13.76
N THR A 47 4.42 10.88 -13.80
CA THR A 47 4.71 12.15 -14.48
C THR A 47 4.68 13.34 -13.53
N GLU A 48 5.45 14.38 -13.85
CA GLU A 48 5.36 15.67 -13.16
C GLU A 48 4.41 16.53 -13.98
N LYS A 49 3.13 16.55 -13.61
CA LYS A 49 2.04 17.09 -14.44
C LYS A 49 1.88 16.30 -15.75
N GLN A 50 1.78 16.98 -16.88
CA GLN A 50 1.27 16.42 -18.14
C GLN A 50 2.35 15.98 -19.14
N GLU A 51 3.65 16.11 -18.82
CA GLU A 51 4.85 15.49 -19.44
C GLU A 51 6.09 16.21 -18.83
N PRO A 52 7.27 15.56 -18.62
CA PRO A 52 7.64 14.17 -18.92
C PRO A 52 7.50 13.17 -17.75
N THR A 53 7.61 11.87 -18.10
CA THR A 53 7.64 10.73 -17.16
C THR A 53 8.99 10.63 -16.46
N PHE A 54 9.01 10.59 -15.12
CA PHE A 54 10.23 10.40 -14.33
C PHE A 54 10.34 9.00 -13.69
N GLY A 55 9.29 8.18 -13.81
CA GLY A 55 9.22 6.87 -13.16
C GLY A 55 8.04 6.00 -13.59
N ARG A 56 7.88 4.85 -12.94
CA ARG A 56 6.78 3.90 -13.11
C ARG A 56 6.20 3.53 -11.74
N ALA A 57 4.88 3.39 -11.65
CA ALA A 57 4.18 2.80 -10.53
C ALA A 57 3.85 1.34 -10.88
N GLN A 58 4.54 0.41 -10.23
CA GLN A 58 4.50 -1.01 -10.56
C GLN A 58 4.04 -1.84 -9.37
N GLY A 59 3.11 -2.76 -9.57
CA GLY A 59 2.63 -3.63 -8.51
C GLY A 59 1.24 -4.17 -8.78
N LEU A 60 0.40 -4.24 -7.74
CA LEU A 60 -0.96 -4.72 -7.83
C LEU A 60 -1.94 -3.98 -6.92
N TYR A 61 -3.20 -4.05 -7.31
CA TYR A 61 -4.36 -3.72 -6.49
C TYR A 61 -5.20 -4.98 -6.29
N SER A 62 -5.71 -5.20 -5.08
CA SER A 62 -6.66 -6.28 -4.80
C SER A 62 -7.88 -5.75 -4.06
N VAL A 63 -9.09 -6.18 -4.44
CA VAL A 63 -10.31 -5.87 -3.70
C VAL A 63 -10.30 -6.69 -2.40
N ALA A 64 -9.98 -6.04 -1.29
CA ALA A 64 -9.69 -6.71 -0.02
C ALA A 64 -10.74 -6.44 1.07
N ALA A 65 -11.86 -5.81 0.72
CA ALA A 65 -12.98 -5.59 1.63
C ALA A 65 -14.13 -6.55 1.29
N GLN A 66 -14.57 -7.35 2.27
CA GLN A 66 -15.68 -8.31 2.12
C GLN A 66 -17.06 -7.71 2.45
N ARG A 67 -17.12 -6.57 3.16
CA ARG A 67 -18.40 -5.97 3.56
C ARG A 67 -19.09 -5.31 2.37
N ASP A 68 -20.39 -5.58 2.22
CA ASP A 68 -21.25 -5.14 1.10
C ASP A 68 -21.33 -3.61 0.90
N HIS A 69 -20.86 -2.81 1.86
CA HIS A 69 -20.88 -1.35 1.80
C HIS A 69 -19.49 -0.71 1.87
N GLU A 70 -18.42 -1.51 1.79
CA GLU A 70 -17.05 -1.01 1.82
C GLU A 70 -16.30 -1.45 0.56
N PHE A 71 -16.00 -0.49 -0.32
CA PHE A 71 -15.09 -0.73 -1.45
C PHE A 71 -13.70 -0.18 -1.13
N ALA A 72 -12.77 -1.08 -0.82
CA ALA A 72 -11.38 -0.74 -0.54
C ALA A 72 -10.40 -1.70 -1.23
N LEU A 73 -9.35 -1.12 -1.78
CA LEU A 73 -8.25 -1.88 -2.39
C LEU A 73 -7.14 -2.06 -1.37
N LEU A 74 -6.53 -3.24 -1.33
CA LEU A 74 -5.16 -3.40 -0.86
C LEU A 74 -4.24 -2.99 -2.01
N VAL A 75 -3.27 -2.13 -1.70
CA VAL A 75 -2.25 -1.69 -2.66
C VAL A 75 -0.93 -2.31 -2.26
N VAL A 76 -0.24 -2.92 -3.21
CA VAL A 76 1.17 -3.32 -3.07
C VAL A 76 1.88 -2.80 -4.31
N MET A 77 2.63 -1.70 -4.18
CA MET A 77 3.26 -1.07 -5.33
C MET A 77 4.58 -0.40 -5.01
N ASN A 78 5.42 -0.26 -6.04
CA ASN A 78 6.66 0.47 -6.03
C ASN A 78 6.57 1.67 -6.97
N PHE A 79 7.04 2.83 -6.53
CA PHE A 79 7.43 3.92 -7.42
C PHE A 79 8.89 3.73 -7.80
N ALA A 80 9.13 3.29 -9.03
CA ALA A 80 10.46 3.09 -9.61
C ALA A 80 10.86 4.31 -10.43
N PHE A 81 11.90 5.03 -10.02
CA PHE A 81 12.36 6.23 -10.70
C PHE A 81 13.36 5.87 -11.80
N VAL A 82 13.08 6.26 -13.04
CA VAL A 82 13.89 5.92 -14.21
C VAL A 82 14.72 7.10 -14.74
N GLU A 83 14.37 8.32 -14.33
CA GLU A 83 15.02 9.55 -14.74
C GLU A 83 15.25 10.52 -13.57
N GLY A 84 16.02 11.58 -13.84
CA GLY A 84 16.32 12.64 -12.87
C GLY A 84 17.22 12.20 -11.71
N LYS A 85 17.18 12.99 -10.63
CA LYS A 85 18.04 12.81 -9.44
C LYS A 85 17.86 11.45 -8.77
N TYR A 86 16.66 10.85 -8.88
CA TYR A 86 16.30 9.63 -8.18
C TYR A 86 16.40 8.37 -9.03
N LYS A 87 16.93 8.49 -10.26
CA LYS A 87 17.11 7.37 -11.18
C LYS A 87 17.73 6.14 -10.51
N GLY A 88 17.08 4.99 -10.69
CA GLY A 88 17.49 3.70 -10.10
C GLY A 88 17.10 3.50 -8.64
N SER A 89 16.44 4.49 -8.02
CA SER A 89 15.88 4.36 -6.67
C SER A 89 14.41 3.96 -6.74
N THR A 90 13.90 3.36 -5.67
CA THR A 90 12.48 2.99 -5.56
C THR A 90 11.89 3.39 -4.21
N ILE A 91 10.58 3.62 -4.16
CA ILE A 91 9.80 3.75 -2.92
C ILE A 91 8.74 2.66 -2.92
N SER A 92 8.60 1.94 -1.81
CA SER A 92 7.62 0.87 -1.64
C SER A 92 6.44 1.33 -0.80
N ILE A 93 5.23 1.05 -1.30
CA ILE A 93 3.96 1.42 -0.69
C ILE A 93 3.13 0.16 -0.49
N LEU A 94 2.63 -0.02 0.72
CA LEU A 94 1.66 -1.05 1.02
C LEU A 94 0.59 -0.53 1.95
N GLY A 95 -0.68 -0.70 1.59
CA GLY A 95 -1.75 -0.46 2.55
C GLY A 95 -3.13 -0.35 1.94
N ARG A 96 -4.09 -0.09 2.84
CA ARG A 96 -5.50 0.02 2.49
C ARG A 96 -5.81 1.37 1.82
N ASN A 97 -6.43 1.28 0.65
CA ASN A 97 -6.82 2.39 -0.21
C ASN A 97 -8.35 2.41 -0.40
N PRO A 98 -9.11 3.11 0.48
CA PRO A 98 -10.55 3.28 0.32
C PRO A 98 -10.82 4.28 -0.81
N VAL A 99 -10.95 3.78 -2.04
CA VAL A 99 -10.96 4.61 -3.26
C VAL A 99 -12.13 5.60 -3.36
N LEU A 100 -13.20 5.36 -2.60
CA LEU A 100 -14.36 6.25 -2.50
C LEU A 100 -14.04 7.53 -1.71
N ASN A 101 -12.96 7.55 -0.94
CA ASN A 101 -12.50 8.75 -0.25
C ASN A 101 -11.66 9.61 -1.21
N ASP A 102 -11.87 10.93 -1.15
CA ASP A 102 -11.10 11.89 -1.95
C ASP A 102 -9.61 11.84 -1.59
N VAL A 103 -9.27 12.07 -0.33
CA VAL A 103 -7.90 12.02 0.19
C VAL A 103 -7.62 10.66 0.81
N ARG A 104 -6.58 9.98 0.33
CA ARG A 104 -6.23 8.62 0.76
C ARG A 104 -4.77 8.56 1.18
N GLU A 105 -4.54 8.44 2.48
CA GLU A 105 -3.21 8.18 3.01
C GLU A 105 -2.81 6.72 2.77
N MET A 106 -1.60 6.47 2.28
CA MET A 106 -1.00 5.15 2.11
C MET A 106 0.40 5.19 2.74
N PRO A 107 0.76 4.23 3.59
CA PRO A 107 2.05 4.28 4.27
C PRO A 107 3.17 3.83 3.34
N ILE A 108 4.35 4.42 3.54
CA ILE A 108 5.58 4.08 2.84
C ILE A 108 6.36 3.15 3.74
N ILE A 109 6.61 1.94 3.23
CA ILE A 109 7.17 0.83 3.99
C ILE A 109 8.67 0.68 3.78
N GLY A 110 9.23 1.40 2.82
CA GLY A 110 10.65 1.35 2.51
C GLY A 110 10.99 1.99 1.17
N GLY A 111 12.23 1.80 0.78
CA GLY A 111 12.76 2.23 -0.52
C GLY A 111 14.17 1.72 -0.76
N THR A 112 14.62 1.83 -2.01
CA THR A 112 15.96 1.43 -2.45
C THR A 112 16.73 2.64 -3.00
N GLY A 113 18.04 2.46 -3.24
CA GLY A 113 18.89 3.55 -3.74
C GLY A 113 18.94 4.73 -2.76
N LEU A 114 18.59 5.92 -3.25
CA LEU A 114 18.54 7.15 -2.44
C LEU A 114 17.44 7.14 -1.36
N PHE A 115 16.45 6.26 -1.49
CA PHE A 115 15.35 6.12 -0.52
C PHE A 115 15.55 4.94 0.43
N ARG A 116 16.80 4.49 0.61
CA ARG A 116 17.09 3.47 1.61
C ARG A 116 16.61 3.94 2.98
N PHE A 117 15.86 3.07 3.66
CA PHE A 117 15.23 3.37 4.97
C PHE A 117 14.21 4.50 4.95
N ALA A 118 13.65 4.83 3.79
CA ALA A 118 12.57 5.79 3.69
C ALA A 118 11.33 5.28 4.45
N ARG A 119 10.84 6.09 5.38
CA ARG A 119 9.55 5.91 6.05
C ARG A 119 8.69 7.14 5.78
N GLY A 120 7.38 6.99 5.80
CA GLY A 120 6.50 8.15 5.60
C GLY A 120 5.14 7.76 5.10
N TYR A 121 4.49 8.68 4.39
CA TYR A 121 3.17 8.44 3.84
C TYR A 121 2.97 9.17 2.51
N ALA A 122 2.10 8.59 1.70
CA ALA A 122 1.63 9.14 0.44
C ALA A 122 0.16 9.54 0.60
N LEU A 123 -0.22 10.73 0.15
CA LEU A 123 -1.60 11.19 0.06
C LEU A 123 -2.02 11.14 -1.40
N ALA A 124 -2.91 10.23 -1.75
CA ALA A 124 -3.48 10.13 -3.09
C ALA A 124 -4.84 10.84 -3.17
N HIS A 125 -5.04 11.54 -4.28
CA HIS A 125 -6.25 12.25 -4.68
C HIS A 125 -6.62 11.86 -6.11
N THR A 126 -7.89 11.66 -6.39
CA THR A 126 -8.35 11.34 -7.75
C THR A 126 -8.79 12.62 -8.45
N VAL A 127 -8.01 13.08 -9.43
CA VAL A 127 -8.22 14.38 -10.11
C VAL A 127 -9.27 14.29 -11.22
N ARG A 128 -9.27 13.18 -11.96
CA ARG A 128 -10.25 12.92 -13.02
C ARG A 128 -10.55 11.44 -13.06
N ALA A 129 -11.83 11.09 -13.00
CA ALA A 129 -12.35 9.77 -13.27
C ALA A 129 -13.27 9.88 -14.49
N ARG A 130 -12.95 9.19 -15.58
CA ARG A 130 -13.85 9.04 -16.73
C ARG A 130 -14.48 7.65 -16.67
N PRO A 131 -15.80 7.53 -16.41
CA PRO A 131 -16.44 6.22 -16.34
C PRO A 131 -16.54 5.52 -17.70
N GLN A 132 -16.56 6.28 -18.81
CA GLN A 132 -16.75 5.71 -20.17
C GLN A 132 -15.44 5.38 -20.91
N ILE A 133 -14.31 5.92 -20.46
CA ILE A 133 -12.97 5.66 -20.99
C ILE A 133 -12.12 5.47 -19.75
N GLN A 134 -11.58 4.27 -19.54
CA GLN A 134 -11.01 3.81 -18.28
C GLN A 134 -9.65 4.47 -17.92
N ASP A 135 -9.66 5.80 -17.87
CA ASP A 135 -8.53 6.67 -17.57
C ASP A 135 -8.80 7.39 -16.25
N HIS A 136 -8.04 7.02 -15.23
CA HIS A 136 -8.09 7.70 -13.93
C HIS A 136 -6.78 8.41 -13.64
N TRP A 137 -6.86 9.73 -13.43
CA TRP A 137 -5.72 10.57 -13.08
C TRP A 137 -5.62 10.64 -11.56
N LYS A 138 -4.56 10.08 -10.98
CA LYS A 138 -4.25 10.20 -9.55
C LYS A 138 -3.14 11.22 -9.34
N SER A 139 -3.34 12.14 -8.41
CA SER A 139 -2.27 12.97 -7.86
C SER A 139 -1.86 12.41 -6.51
N THR A 140 -0.57 12.13 -6.33
CA THR A 140 -0.04 11.54 -5.11
C THR A 140 1.04 12.44 -4.53
N ARG A 141 0.85 12.91 -3.29
CA ARG A 141 1.88 13.64 -2.54
C ARG A 141 2.59 12.69 -1.59
N VAL A 142 3.91 12.54 -1.75
CA VAL A 142 4.72 11.60 -0.97
C VAL A 142 5.58 12.40 -0.01
N LEU A 143 5.43 12.17 1.29
CA LEU A 143 6.32 12.71 2.33
C LEU A 143 7.20 11.60 2.88
N LEU A 144 8.52 11.78 2.78
CA LEU A 144 9.52 10.84 3.29
C LEU A 144 10.30 11.42 4.47
N HIS A 145 10.53 10.57 5.46
CA HIS A 145 11.37 10.73 6.64
C HIS A 145 12.39 9.58 6.63
N GLY A 146 13.69 9.90 6.63
CA GLY A 146 14.76 8.90 6.65
C GLY A 146 15.41 8.74 8.02
N CYS A 147 15.68 7.49 8.43
CA CYS A 147 16.62 7.16 9.49
C CYS A 147 17.30 5.83 9.12
N THR A 148 18.64 5.80 9.08
CA THR A 148 19.40 4.63 8.61
C THR A 148 19.61 3.61 9.71
N ASN A 149 19.31 2.33 9.45
CA ASN A 149 20.00 1.09 9.90
C ASN A 149 19.23 -0.17 9.43
N ASP A 150 19.97 -1.24 9.09
CA ASP A 150 19.61 -2.52 8.42
C ASP A 150 18.43 -3.31 9.06
N ILE A 151 17.72 -4.30 8.48
CA ILE A 151 17.95 -5.37 7.46
C ILE A 151 16.57 -5.64 6.76
N ALA A 152 16.56 -6.18 5.53
CA ALA A 152 15.35 -6.66 4.84
C ALA A 152 15.23 -8.20 4.88
N LEU A 153 14.05 -8.70 5.27
CA LEU A 153 13.64 -10.11 5.16
C LEU A 153 12.52 -10.24 4.09
N PRO A 154 12.28 -11.43 3.50
CA PRO A 154 11.13 -11.67 2.63
C PRO A 154 9.84 -11.71 3.47
N ILE A 155 8.79 -11.01 3.03
CA ILE A 155 7.65 -10.71 3.89
C ILE A 155 6.31 -11.00 3.19
N VAL A 156 5.44 -11.76 3.87
CA VAL A 156 3.99 -11.69 3.68
C VAL A 156 3.44 -10.58 4.58
N ILE A 157 2.73 -9.62 4.01
CA ILE A 157 2.28 -8.42 4.73
C ILE A 157 0.78 -8.49 4.98
N MET A 158 0.37 -8.56 6.25
CA MET A 158 -1.02 -8.41 6.68
C MET A 158 -1.29 -6.95 7.05
N THR A 159 -2.48 -6.42 6.73
CA THR A 159 -2.90 -5.08 7.16
C THR A 159 -4.00 -5.20 8.21
N LEU A 160 -3.72 -4.74 9.43
CA LEU A 160 -4.69 -4.62 10.51
C LEU A 160 -5.40 -3.26 10.42
N VAL A 161 -6.74 -3.28 10.45
CA VAL A 161 -7.59 -2.09 10.32
C VAL A 161 -8.31 -1.83 11.63
N PHE A 162 -8.13 -0.63 12.20
CA PHE A 162 -8.80 -0.23 13.43
C PHE A 162 -10.12 0.47 13.12
N GLU A 163 -11.23 -0.13 13.52
CA GLU A 163 -12.57 0.37 13.14
C GLU A 163 -13.30 1.11 14.27
N GLN A 164 -12.81 0.98 15.51
CA GLN A 164 -13.42 1.56 16.71
C GLN A 164 -12.36 2.13 17.66
N GLY A 165 -12.81 2.94 18.63
CA GLY A 165 -11.96 3.52 19.67
C GLY A 165 -11.03 4.64 19.18
N LYS A 166 -10.00 4.95 19.99
CA LYS A 166 -9.06 6.07 19.77
C LYS A 166 -8.33 6.00 18.42
N TYR A 167 -8.09 4.80 17.90
CA TYR A 167 -7.30 4.57 16.70
C TYR A 167 -8.14 4.34 15.44
N LYS A 168 -9.46 4.57 15.50
CA LYS A 168 -10.38 4.38 14.37
C LYS A 168 -9.87 5.04 13.09
N GLY A 169 -9.86 4.28 12.00
CA GLY A 169 -9.40 4.71 10.67
C GLY A 169 -7.88 4.63 10.46
N SER A 170 -7.11 4.31 11.50
CA SER A 170 -5.69 4.00 11.40
C SER A 170 -5.50 2.54 10.98
N THR A 171 -4.36 2.24 10.38
CA THR A 171 -3.99 0.86 10.02
C THR A 171 -2.53 0.63 10.38
N ILE A 172 -2.18 -0.61 10.68
CA ILE A 172 -0.78 -1.05 10.73
C ILE A 172 -0.61 -2.20 9.76
N SER A 173 0.51 -2.25 9.09
CA SER A 173 0.88 -3.40 8.28
C SER A 173 1.99 -4.14 9.01
N VAL A 174 1.85 -5.45 9.07
CA VAL A 174 2.74 -6.34 9.82
C VAL A 174 3.35 -7.34 8.86
N SER A 175 4.63 -7.61 9.05
CA SER A 175 5.33 -8.66 8.33
C SER A 175 5.28 -9.95 9.10
N TRP A 176 4.91 -11.04 8.43
CA TRP A 176 5.00 -12.38 9.00
C TRP A 176 6.24 -13.13 8.49
N GLU A 177 6.92 -13.80 9.41
CA GLU A 177 7.96 -14.79 9.15
C GLU A 177 7.44 -16.18 9.55
N GLU A 178 7.55 -17.16 8.63
CA GLU A 178 6.86 -18.47 8.63
C GLU A 178 7.04 -19.35 9.87
N SER A 179 7.91 -18.97 10.82
CA SER A 179 8.19 -19.72 12.05
C SER A 179 7.80 -19.01 13.34
N SER A 180 7.25 -17.79 13.27
CA SER A 180 7.02 -16.95 14.45
C SER A 180 5.55 -16.55 14.61
N SER A 181 5.09 -16.54 15.86
CA SER A 181 3.84 -15.88 16.26
C SER A 181 4.00 -14.36 16.38
N GLU A 182 5.23 -13.87 16.32
CA GLU A 182 5.59 -12.46 16.41
C GLU A 182 5.74 -11.86 15.01
N GLN A 183 5.07 -10.75 14.77
CA GLN A 183 5.09 -10.08 13.47
C GLN A 183 5.54 -8.65 13.66
N CYS A 184 6.58 -8.21 12.94
CA CYS A 184 7.03 -6.84 13.10
C CYS A 184 6.09 -5.86 12.39
N ILE A 185 5.82 -4.73 13.04
CA ILE A 185 5.09 -3.62 12.43
C ILE A 185 6.03 -2.95 11.45
N VAL A 186 5.79 -3.15 10.16
CA VAL A 186 6.60 -2.59 9.08
C VAL A 186 6.17 -1.19 8.70
N CYS A 187 4.90 -0.86 8.89
CA CYS A 187 4.39 0.49 8.63
C CYS A 187 3.03 0.75 9.31
N GLY A 188 2.61 2.00 9.28
CA GLY A 188 1.28 2.39 9.77
C GLY A 188 0.77 3.69 9.15
N LYS A 189 -0.56 3.81 9.13
CA LYS A 189 -1.35 4.94 8.61
C LYS A 189 -2.11 5.62 9.75
N GLY A 190 -2.36 6.92 9.63
CA GLY A 190 -3.15 7.69 10.57
C GLY A 190 -2.39 7.99 11.85
N GLN A 191 -2.90 7.53 12.99
CA GLN A 191 -2.23 7.72 14.29
C GLN A 191 -0.95 6.87 14.43
N PHE A 192 -0.79 5.84 13.61
CA PHE A 192 0.39 4.96 13.62
C PHE A 192 1.43 5.34 12.57
N ARG A 193 1.45 6.59 12.09
CA ARG A 193 2.51 7.04 11.19
C ARG A 193 3.87 6.88 11.86
N LEU A 194 4.78 6.20 11.17
CA LEU A 194 6.15 5.92 11.65
C LEU A 194 6.24 5.01 12.88
N ALA A 195 5.12 4.37 13.25
CA ALA A 195 5.07 3.41 14.35
C ALA A 195 6.08 2.27 14.15
N LEU A 196 6.70 1.86 15.25
CA LEU A 196 7.50 0.64 15.37
C LEU A 196 6.88 -0.28 16.39
N GLY A 197 7.11 -1.57 16.26
CA GLY A 197 6.65 -2.53 17.24
C GLY A 197 6.43 -3.90 16.64
N TYR A 198 5.60 -4.69 17.31
CA TYR A 198 5.30 -6.04 16.90
C TYR A 198 3.88 -6.44 17.31
N VAL A 199 3.37 -7.49 16.67
CA VAL A 199 2.09 -8.10 16.96
C VAL A 199 2.33 -9.56 17.31
N LEU A 200 1.74 -10.02 18.40
CA LEU A 200 1.72 -11.44 18.76
C LEU A 200 0.37 -12.02 18.37
N ASP A 201 0.36 -12.92 17.40
CA ASP A 201 -0.83 -13.60 16.93
C ASP A 201 -0.97 -14.99 17.55
N ARG A 202 -2.18 -15.30 17.96
CA ARG A 202 -2.59 -16.63 18.44
C ARG A 202 -3.86 -17.06 17.73
N THR A 203 -3.77 -18.12 16.94
CA THR A 203 -4.95 -18.75 16.34
C THR A 203 -5.79 -19.39 17.44
N VAL A 204 -7.00 -18.88 17.64
CA VAL A 204 -7.99 -19.40 18.57
C VAL A 204 -8.79 -20.52 17.93
N TRP A 205 -9.10 -20.36 16.63
CA TRP A 205 -9.85 -21.34 15.85
C TRP A 205 -9.45 -21.25 14.38
N PHE A 206 -9.42 -22.38 13.69
CA PHE A 206 -9.15 -22.47 12.26
C PHE A 206 -9.94 -23.62 11.63
N ASP A 207 -10.63 -23.36 10.54
CA ASP A 207 -11.27 -24.36 9.69
C ASP A 207 -10.47 -24.51 8.39
N ALA A 208 -9.82 -25.66 8.25
CA ALA A 208 -9.02 -25.98 7.07
C ALA A 208 -9.85 -26.20 5.80
N SER A 209 -11.15 -26.43 5.91
CA SER A 209 -12.04 -26.68 4.78
C SER A 209 -12.54 -25.40 4.13
N THR A 210 -12.75 -24.33 4.91
CA THR A 210 -13.17 -23.02 4.41
C THR A 210 -12.00 -22.02 4.33
N GLY A 211 -10.94 -22.24 5.10
CA GLY A 211 -9.82 -21.31 5.28
C GLY A 211 -10.10 -20.21 6.31
N ASP A 212 -11.22 -20.28 7.03
CA ASP A 212 -11.58 -19.29 8.04
C ASP A 212 -10.78 -19.47 9.33
N ALA A 213 -10.38 -18.35 9.94
CA ALA A 213 -9.64 -18.34 11.20
C ALA A 213 -10.16 -17.25 12.15
N ILE A 214 -10.16 -17.56 13.44
CA ILE A 214 -10.23 -16.56 14.51
C ILE A 214 -8.82 -16.44 15.10
N VAL A 215 -8.22 -15.28 14.95
CA VAL A 215 -6.89 -14.96 15.46
C VAL A 215 -7.00 -13.88 16.53
N GLU A 216 -6.45 -14.14 17.71
CA GLU A 216 -6.25 -13.16 18.78
C GLU A 216 -4.90 -12.47 18.55
N SER A 217 -4.92 -11.15 18.37
CA SER A 217 -3.74 -10.33 18.08
C SER A 217 -3.43 -9.37 19.24
N ASN A 218 -2.28 -9.54 19.89
CA ASN A 218 -1.76 -8.60 20.88
C ASN A 218 -0.77 -7.63 20.22
N VAL A 219 -1.17 -6.37 20.09
CA VAL A 219 -0.42 -5.35 19.35
C VAL A 219 0.39 -4.47 20.30
N TYR A 220 1.71 -4.48 20.13
CA TYR A 220 2.66 -3.64 20.88
C TYR A 220 3.25 -2.58 19.96
N VAL A 221 2.91 -1.31 20.20
CA VAL A 221 3.32 -0.20 19.34
C VAL A 221 4.03 0.90 20.12
N SER A 222 5.19 1.31 19.64
CA SER A 222 5.88 2.56 19.96
C SER A 222 5.68 3.54 18.80
N HIS A 223 5.01 4.67 19.04
CA HIS A 223 4.74 5.71 18.05
C HIS A 223 4.78 7.09 18.70
#